data_AF-A0A527VT47-F1
#
_entry.id   AF-A0A527VT47-F1
#
_cell.length_a   1.000
_cell.length_b   1.000
_cell.length_c   1.000
_cell.angle_alpha   90.00
_cell.angle_beta   90.00
_cell.angle_gamma   90.00
#
_symmetry.space_group_name_H-M   'P 1'
#
loop_
_entity.id
_entity.type
_entity.pdbx_description
1 polymer ?
#
loop_
_entity_poly.entity_id
_entity_poly.type
_entity_poly.pdbx_seq_one_letter_code
_entity_poly.pdbx_strand_id
1 'polypeptide(L)'
;GPDCDHDHHHHDGHDHHHHHASDIHDVTVKSVSLRGGEMDPKKFFPWIEKVTQMEGPNILRLKGIIALKGDEDRYVLQGVHMILEGDHQRAWKDGEKHESRLVFIGRDLDAERLRKSFEACQAA
;
A
#
# COMPACT_ATOMS: atom_id res chain seq x y z
N GLY A 1 -34.77 -46.80 39.61
CA GLY A 1 -35.44 -45.49 39.68
C GLY A 1 -35.48 -44.93 38.27
N PRO A 2 -36.66 -44.51 37.78
CA PRO A 2 -36.84 -43.85 36.48
C PRO A 2 -36.51 -42.36 36.61
N ASP A 3 -36.11 -41.70 35.51
CA ASP A 3 -36.03 -40.23 35.26
C ASP A 3 -35.02 -40.04 34.10
N CYS A 4 -35.25 -39.39 32.95
CA CYS A 4 -36.32 -38.52 32.48
C CYS A 4 -36.47 -38.60 30.95
N ASP A 5 -37.71 -38.40 30.54
CA ASP A 5 -38.25 -38.07 29.23
C ASP A 5 -37.87 -36.64 28.78
N HIS A 6 -37.66 -36.44 27.47
CA HIS A 6 -38.27 -35.32 26.72
C HIS A 6 -38.11 -35.52 25.20
N ASP A 7 -39.22 -35.93 24.58
CA ASP A 7 -39.46 -35.86 23.14
C ASP A 7 -40.06 -34.49 22.80
N HIS A 8 -39.48 -33.78 21.83
CA HIS A 8 -40.17 -32.71 21.11
C HIS A 8 -39.78 -32.73 19.64
N HIS A 9 -40.64 -33.38 18.84
CA HIS A 9 -40.70 -33.23 17.39
C HIS A 9 -41.45 -31.95 16.94
N HIS A 10 -41.22 -31.59 15.67
CA HIS A 10 -41.89 -30.59 14.79
C HIS A 10 -41.38 -29.14 14.89
N HIS A 11 -41.10 -28.39 13.80
CA HIS A 11 -41.13 -28.61 12.35
C HIS A 11 -40.53 -27.35 11.68
N ASP A 12 -40.42 -27.42 10.35
CA ASP A 12 -40.43 -26.31 9.39
C ASP A 12 -39.16 -25.52 9.09
N GLY A 13 -38.85 -25.52 7.79
CA GLY A 13 -37.67 -24.95 7.19
C GLY A 13 -37.68 -23.43 7.12
N HIS A 14 -36.48 -22.89 7.12
CA HIS A 14 -36.19 -21.56 6.63
C HIS A 14 -34.86 -21.60 5.88
N ASP A 15 -34.96 -21.84 4.57
CA ASP A 15 -34.04 -21.29 3.58
C ASP A 15 -34.04 -19.77 3.71
N HIS A 16 -33.02 -19.17 4.34
CA HIS A 16 -32.74 -17.74 4.19
C HIS A 16 -31.24 -17.43 4.21
N HIS A 17 -30.74 -17.15 3.02
CA HIS A 17 -29.83 -16.05 2.67
C HIS A 17 -28.36 -16.14 3.10
N HIS A 18 -27.52 -16.35 2.07
CA HIS A 18 -26.24 -15.68 1.91
C HIS A 18 -26.28 -14.24 2.46
N HIS A 19 -25.47 -13.93 3.47
CA HIS A 19 -24.90 -12.59 3.57
C HIS A 19 -23.45 -12.71 4.07
N HIS A 20 -22.58 -12.74 3.06
CA HIS A 20 -21.30 -12.09 2.95
C HIS A 20 -20.33 -12.21 4.13
N ALA A 21 -19.14 -12.70 3.79
CA ALA A 21 -17.87 -12.27 4.34
C ALA A 21 -18.05 -10.91 5.02
N SER A 22 -17.79 -10.85 6.32
CA SER A 22 -17.60 -9.59 6.99
C SER A 22 -16.46 -8.89 6.27
N ASP A 23 -16.83 -8.09 5.27
CA ASP A 23 -16.09 -6.98 4.72
C ASP A 23 -15.92 -6.03 5.91
N ILE A 24 -14.99 -6.39 6.81
CA ILE A 24 -14.31 -5.45 7.66
C ILE A 24 -13.41 -4.65 6.71
N HIS A 25 -14.02 -3.96 5.75
CA HIS A 25 -13.42 -2.82 5.13
C HIS A 25 -13.35 -1.81 6.26
N ASP A 26 -12.19 -1.76 6.91
CA ASP A 26 -11.75 -0.56 7.58
C ASP A 26 -11.75 0.53 6.50
N VAL A 27 -12.93 1.16 6.29
CA VAL A 27 -13.23 2.11 5.20
C VAL A 27 -12.27 3.31 5.22
N THR A 28 -11.49 3.43 6.29
CA THR A 28 -10.48 4.46 6.48
C THR A 28 -9.17 4.17 5.77
N VAL A 29 -8.78 2.89 5.59
CA VAL A 29 -7.49 2.53 5.00
C VAL A 29 -7.59 2.54 3.47
N LYS A 30 -6.83 3.45 2.85
CA LYS A 30 -6.73 3.62 1.40
C LYS A 30 -5.33 3.28 0.92
N SER A 31 -5.25 2.78 -0.31
CA SER A 31 -3.99 2.61 -1.03
C SER A 31 -3.84 3.65 -2.13
N VAL A 32 -2.75 4.40 -2.12
CA VAL A 32 -2.39 5.36 -3.17
C VAL A 32 -1.21 4.80 -3.95
N SER A 33 -1.43 4.50 -5.23
CA SER A 33 -0.37 4.05 -6.15
C SER A 33 0.08 5.18 -7.06
N LEU A 34 1.38 5.45 -7.06
CA LEU A 34 2.05 6.42 -7.91
C LEU A 34 2.94 5.69 -8.93
N ARG A 35 2.97 6.21 -10.16
CA ARG A 35 3.84 5.73 -11.23
C ARG A 35 4.47 6.92 -11.94
N GLY A 36 5.71 6.76 -12.37
CA GLY A 36 6.47 7.78 -13.08
C GLY A 36 7.70 7.17 -13.75
N GLY A 37 8.43 7.97 -14.54
CA GLY A 37 9.66 7.52 -15.18
C GLY A 37 10.85 7.46 -14.22
N GLU A 38 12.02 7.84 -14.74
CA GLU A 38 13.22 8.04 -13.94
C GLU A 38 13.05 9.23 -13.00
N MET A 39 13.54 9.08 -11.77
CA MET A 39 13.49 10.08 -10.71
C MET A 39 14.86 10.70 -10.51
N ASP A 40 14.87 12.00 -10.20
CA ASP A 40 16.09 12.68 -9.76
C ASP A 40 16.35 12.33 -8.28
N PRO A 41 17.45 11.63 -7.94
CA PRO A 41 17.75 11.25 -6.56
C PRO A 41 17.80 12.47 -5.62
N LYS A 42 18.30 13.62 -6.11
CA LYS A 42 18.42 14.84 -5.30
C LYS A 42 17.08 15.46 -4.94
N LYS A 43 16.02 15.16 -5.70
CA LYS A 43 14.65 15.60 -5.42
C LYS A 43 13.85 14.53 -4.68
N PHE A 44 14.03 13.27 -5.08
CA PHE A 44 13.26 12.14 -4.56
C PHE A 44 13.55 11.87 -3.08
N PHE A 45 14.83 11.80 -2.66
CA PHE A 45 15.17 11.50 -1.27
C PHE A 45 14.61 12.53 -0.27
N PRO A 46 14.83 13.85 -0.46
CA PRO A 46 14.24 14.84 0.42
C PRO A 46 12.71 14.84 0.40
N TRP A 47 12.10 14.51 -0.75
CA TRP A 47 10.65 14.41 -0.88
C TRP A 47 10.09 13.25 -0.06
N ILE A 48 10.66 12.03 -0.17
CA ILE A 48 10.13 10.86 0.55
C ILE A 48 10.33 10.98 2.06
N GLU A 49 11.44 11.58 2.51
CA GLU A 49 11.67 11.89 3.92
C GLU A 49 10.62 12.86 4.44
N LYS A 50 10.36 13.95 3.70
CA LYS A 50 9.34 14.94 4.08
C LYS A 50 7.94 14.33 4.09
N VAL A 51 7.58 13.51 3.10
CA VAL A 51 6.29 12.81 3.08
C VAL A 51 6.15 11.89 4.28
N THR A 52 7.19 11.11 4.60
CA THR A 52 7.18 10.19 5.75
C THR A 52 7.10 10.96 7.08
N GLN A 53 7.72 12.13 7.19
CA GLN A 53 7.61 12.98 8.39
C GLN A 53 6.23 13.61 8.56
N MET A 54 5.61 14.09 7.47
CA MET A 54 4.30 14.74 7.52
C MET A 54 3.15 13.74 7.65
N GLU A 55 3.22 12.62 6.91
CA GLU A 55 2.15 11.64 6.78
C GLU A 55 2.43 10.33 7.52
N GLY A 56 3.58 10.17 8.18
CA GLY A 56 3.95 8.89 8.80
C GLY A 56 2.96 8.35 9.85
N PRO A 57 2.25 9.16 10.65
CA PRO A 57 1.16 8.66 11.51
C PRO A 57 -0.02 8.06 10.73
N ASN A 58 -0.24 8.57 9.51
CA ASN A 58 -1.29 8.15 8.60
C ASN A 58 -0.86 6.98 7.72
N ILE A 59 0.45 6.87 7.41
CA ILE A 59 1.04 5.80 6.62
C ILE A 59 1.18 4.55 7.50
N LEU A 60 0.48 3.49 7.13
CA LEU A 60 0.66 2.17 7.75
C LEU A 60 1.81 1.42 7.09
N ARG A 61 1.89 1.50 5.76
CA ARG A 61 2.93 0.85 4.97
C ARG A 61 3.22 1.64 3.72
N LEU A 62 4.48 1.62 3.33
CA LEU A 62 4.98 2.18 2.10
C LEU A 62 5.85 1.14 1.42
N LYS A 63 5.71 0.99 0.11
CA LYS A 63 6.63 0.19 -0.71
C LYS A 63 6.82 0.84 -2.06
N GLY A 64 8.03 0.86 -2.57
CA GLY A 64 8.29 1.35 -3.90
C GLY A 64 9.53 0.76 -4.53
N ILE A 65 9.58 0.91 -5.84
CA ILE A 65 10.72 0.62 -6.70
C ILE A 65 10.95 1.90 -7.48
N ILE A 66 12.14 2.47 -7.42
CA ILE A 66 12.46 3.75 -8.03
C ILE A 66 13.56 3.52 -9.04
N ALA A 67 13.32 4.02 -10.24
CA ALA A 67 14.34 4.18 -11.25
C ALA A 67 15.04 5.51 -10.97
N LEU A 68 16.27 5.47 -10.48
CA LEU A 68 17.07 6.69 -10.27
C LEU A 68 17.83 7.00 -11.56
N LYS A 69 17.79 8.27 -11.99
CA LYS A 69 18.49 8.69 -13.21
C LYS A 69 20.00 8.48 -13.05
N GLY A 70 20.59 7.72 -13.98
CA GLY A 70 22.02 7.38 -13.98
C GLY A 70 22.38 6.21 -13.07
N ASP A 71 21.40 5.48 -12.55
CA ASP A 71 21.59 4.28 -11.74
C ASP A 71 21.12 3.06 -12.54
N GLU A 72 21.99 2.04 -12.63
CA GLU A 72 21.69 0.80 -13.35
C GLU A 72 20.93 -0.20 -12.48
N ASP A 73 20.80 0.07 -11.18
CA ASP A 73 20.09 -0.74 -10.21
C ASP A 73 18.70 -0.19 -9.87
N ARG A 74 17.77 -1.09 -9.54
CA ARG A 74 16.51 -0.70 -8.90
C ARG A 74 16.78 -0.28 -7.46
N TYR A 75 16.34 0.92 -7.12
CA TYR A 75 16.25 1.33 -5.74
C TYR A 75 14.91 0.89 -5.15
N VAL A 76 14.93 -0.05 -4.20
CA VAL A 76 13.71 -0.52 -3.53
C VAL A 76 13.59 0.18 -2.20
N LEU A 77 12.45 0.83 -1.97
CA LEU A 77 12.11 1.43 -0.69
C LEU A 77 10.95 0.72 -0.02
N GLN A 78 11.03 0.62 1.28
CA GLN A 78 9.97 0.12 2.13
C GLN A 78 9.90 0.94 3.41
N GLY A 79 8.69 1.21 3.86
CA GLY A 79 8.48 1.94 5.11
C GLY A 79 7.30 1.39 5.88
N VAL A 80 7.38 1.51 7.20
CA VAL A 80 6.30 1.21 8.13
C VAL A 80 6.21 2.37 9.09
N HIS A 81 5.08 3.06 9.08
CA HIS A 81 4.88 4.24 9.91
C HIS A 81 5.92 5.34 9.60
N MET A 82 6.75 5.70 10.59
CA MET A 82 7.81 6.71 10.46
C MET A 82 9.15 6.14 9.96
N ILE A 83 9.27 4.81 9.89
CA ILE A 83 10.53 4.14 9.55
C ILE A 83 10.56 3.95 8.04
N LEU A 84 11.61 4.46 7.40
CA LEU A 84 11.88 4.32 5.97
C LEU A 84 13.24 3.63 5.79
N GLU A 85 13.24 2.56 5.01
CA GLU A 85 14.44 1.86 4.56
C GLU A 85 14.47 1.84 3.04
N GLY A 86 15.65 1.95 2.47
CA GLY A 86 15.85 1.86 1.02
C GLY A 86 17.21 1.25 0.70
N ASP A 87 17.22 0.41 -0.33
CA ASP A 87 18.38 -0.41 -0.69
C ASP A 87 18.44 -0.64 -2.22
N HIS A 88 19.66 -0.72 -2.75
CA HIS A 88 19.88 -1.08 -4.15
C HIS A 88 19.81 -2.60 -4.29
N GLN A 89 18.83 -3.08 -5.04
CA GLN A 89 18.55 -4.52 -5.10
C GLN A 89 19.21 -5.19 -6.31
N ARG A 90 18.49 -5.26 -7.42
CA ARG A 90 19.01 -5.87 -8.65
C ARG A 90 19.09 -4.83 -9.76
N ALA A 91 20.05 -5.03 -10.64
CA ALA A 91 20.14 -4.34 -11.93
C ALA A 91 18.83 -4.43 -12.70
N TRP A 92 18.53 -3.37 -13.44
CA TRP A 92 17.50 -3.41 -14.48
C TRP A 92 17.87 -4.46 -15.52
N LYS A 93 16.89 -5.25 -15.96
CA LYS A 93 17.13 -6.21 -17.05
C LYS A 93 17.21 -5.47 -18.38
N ASP A 94 17.92 -6.06 -19.33
CA ASP A 94 17.93 -5.59 -20.72
C ASP A 94 16.50 -5.50 -21.28
N GLY A 95 16.11 -4.31 -21.75
CA GLY A 95 14.76 -4.01 -22.22
C GLY A 95 13.70 -3.77 -21.14
N GLU A 96 14.04 -3.79 -19.85
CA GLU A 96 13.12 -3.42 -18.75
C GLU A 96 12.94 -1.89 -18.72
N LYS A 97 11.69 -1.42 -18.66
CA LYS A 97 11.44 0.02 -18.55
C LYS A 97 11.87 0.52 -17.18
N HIS A 98 12.73 1.53 -17.16
CA HIS A 98 13.12 2.27 -15.97
C HIS A 98 11.94 3.10 -15.46
N GLU A 99 11.01 2.42 -14.78
CA GLU A 99 9.77 3.00 -14.26
C GLU A 99 9.76 2.96 -12.74
N SER A 100 9.48 4.11 -12.15
CA SER A 100 9.29 4.25 -10.72
C SER A 100 7.85 3.97 -10.33
N ARG A 101 7.66 3.12 -9.33
CA ARG A 101 6.37 2.72 -8.76
C ARG A 101 6.43 2.85 -7.25
N LEU A 102 5.44 3.51 -6.68
CA LEU A 102 5.37 3.71 -5.23
C LEU A 102 3.94 3.49 -4.78
N VAL A 103 3.75 2.76 -3.69
CA VAL A 103 2.45 2.54 -3.06
C VAL A 103 2.51 2.98 -1.60
N PHE A 104 1.56 3.80 -1.22
CA PHE A 104 1.28 4.18 0.15
C PHE A 104 0.00 3.48 0.59
N ILE A 105 -0.01 2.91 1.78
CA ILE A 105 -1.18 2.29 2.40
C ILE A 105 -1.35 2.99 3.74
N GLY A 106 -2.48 3.66 3.94
CA GLY A 106 -2.68 4.52 5.10
C GLY A 106 -4.08 5.08 5.18
N ARG A 107 -4.32 5.92 6.19
CA ARG A 107 -5.61 6.58 6.42
C ARG A 107 -5.49 8.06 6.08
N ASP A 108 -6.54 8.66 5.52
CA ASP A 108 -6.57 10.10 5.19
C ASP A 108 -5.43 10.59 4.26
N LEU A 109 -4.92 9.73 3.38
CA LEU A 109 -3.83 10.11 2.46
C LEU A 109 -4.36 10.97 1.30
N ASP A 110 -3.76 12.14 1.10
CA ASP A 110 -4.03 13.02 -0.05
C ASP A 110 -3.36 12.49 -1.32
N ALA A 111 -4.08 11.66 -2.07
CA ALA A 111 -3.59 11.00 -3.27
C ALA A 111 -3.17 11.98 -4.37
N GLU A 112 -3.90 13.09 -4.54
CA GLU A 112 -3.58 14.09 -5.56
C GLU A 112 -2.29 14.84 -5.23
N ARG A 113 -2.12 15.25 -3.97
CA ARG A 113 -0.91 15.94 -3.51
C ARG A 113 0.31 15.02 -3.60
N LEU A 114 0.17 13.77 -3.18
CA LEU A 114 1.24 12.76 -3.30
C LEU A 114 1.63 12.55 -4.76
N ARG A 115 0.64 12.41 -5.66
CA ARG A 115 0.89 12.24 -7.10
C ARG A 115 1.60 13.44 -7.71
N LYS A 116 1.07 14.65 -7.52
CA LYS A 116 1.66 15.89 -8.09
C LYS A 116 3.08 16.11 -7.59
N SER A 117 3.33 15.90 -6.29
CA SER A 117 4.67 16.08 -5.71
C SER A 117 5.66 14.99 -6.13
N PHE A 118 5.19 13.75 -6.34
CA PHE A 118 6.00 12.69 -6.92
C PHE A 118 6.36 12.96 -8.39
N GLU A 119 5.39 13.43 -9.20
CA GLU A 119 5.64 13.82 -10.60
C GLU A 119 6.67 14.95 -10.70
N ALA A 120 6.70 15.88 -9.75
CA ALA A 120 7.72 16.94 -9.69
C ALA A 120 9.16 16.43 -9.42
N CYS A 121 9.29 15.19 -8.92
CA CYS A 121 10.59 14.55 -8.70
C CYS A 121 11.11 13.81 -9.94
N GLN A 122 10.32 13.70 -11.00
CA GLN A 122 10.77 13.08 -12.26
C GLN A 122 11.97 13.83 -12.82
N ALA A 123 12.93 13.07 -13.31
CA ALA A 123 14.04 13.64 -14.03
C ALA A 123 13.58 14.04 -15.44
N ALA A 124 13.86 15.29 -15.80
CA ALA A 124 13.64 15.81 -17.15
C ALA A 124 14.63 15.21 -18.16
#